data_AF-S9PSC6-F1
#
_entry.id   AF-S9PSC6-F1
#
_cell.length_a   1.000
_cell.length_b   1.000
_cell.length_c   1.000
_cell.angle_alpha   90.00
_cell.angle_beta   90.00
_cell.angle_gamma   90.00
#
_symmetry.space_group_name_H-M   'P 1'
#
loop_
_entity.id
_entity.type
_entity.pdbx_description
1 polymer ?
#
loop_
_entity_poly.entity_id
_entity_poly.type
_entity_poly.pdbx_seq_one_letter_code
_entity_poly.pdbx_strand_id
1 'polypeptide(L)'
;MVYILGVPIKDERPVKYALLGFYGIGRAVAEKICARLSFHDTLKVKELTDGQLTSLSQLLSNMTIEGDLKRQRDANISRFYTIRSYRGLRHAAGLPVHGQNTRTNAKTAKKLNRLQRRTYSTNPIGTLGWNRVLPTAVSILQKIKNIH
;
A
#
# COMPACT_ATOMS: atom_id res chain seq x y z
N MET A 1 11.48 9.24 16.22
CA MET A 1 10.75 8.46 15.20
C MET A 1 10.15 7.23 15.86
N VAL A 2 8.84 7.07 15.77
CA VAL A 2 8.12 5.90 16.31
C VAL A 2 7.77 4.93 15.18
N TYR A 3 7.98 3.64 15.43
CA TYR A 3 7.56 2.56 14.54
C TYR A 3 6.37 1.82 15.14
N ILE A 4 5.29 1.69 14.37
CA ILE A 4 4.12 0.90 14.76
C ILE A 4 3.92 -0.17 13.70
N LEU A 5 3.94 -1.44 14.13
CA LEU A 5 3.86 -2.62 13.24
C LEU A 5 4.90 -2.60 12.09
N GLY A 6 6.10 -2.06 12.36
CA GLY A 6 7.18 -1.96 11.38
C GLY A 6 7.00 -0.83 10.35
N VAL A 7 5.97 0.01 10.47
CA VAL A 7 5.77 1.19 9.62
C VAL A 7 6.23 2.45 10.37
N PRO A 8 7.10 3.29 9.77
CA PRO A 8 7.52 4.54 10.38
C PRO A 8 6.39 5.57 10.34
N ILE A 9 6.11 6.18 11.49
CA ILE A 9 5.11 7.25 11.60
C ILE A 9 5.81 8.58 11.85
N LYS A 10 5.25 9.67 11.31
CA LYS A 10 5.73 11.02 11.58
C LYS A 10 5.29 11.47 12.97
N ASP A 11 6.27 11.77 13.81
CA ASP A 11 6.12 12.13 15.22
C ASP A 11 5.25 13.38 15.48
N GLU A 12 5.28 14.36 14.56
CA GLU A 12 4.59 15.65 14.71
C GLU A 12 3.09 15.61 14.38
N ARG A 13 2.64 14.57 13.67
CA ARG A 13 1.24 14.44 13.26
C ARG A 13 0.38 14.02 14.45
N PRO A 14 -0.87 14.48 14.53
CA PRO A 14 -1.80 13.93 15.51
C PRO A 14 -2.11 12.47 15.17
N VAL A 15 -2.30 11.65 16.21
CA VAL A 15 -2.45 10.19 16.10
C VAL A 15 -3.55 9.81 15.11
N LYS A 16 -4.68 10.52 15.16
CA LYS A 16 -5.83 10.34 14.25
C LYS A 16 -5.47 10.42 12.76
N TYR A 17 -4.60 11.37 12.37
CA TYR A 17 -4.16 11.50 10.98
C TYR A 17 -2.95 10.63 10.66
N ALA A 18 -2.11 10.32 11.66
CA ALA A 18 -1.02 9.38 11.50
C ALA A 18 -1.52 7.97 11.10
N LEU A 19 -2.62 7.51 11.72
CA LEU A 19 -3.21 6.20 11.43
C LEU A 19 -3.74 6.06 9.99
N LEU A 20 -4.08 7.16 9.31
CA LEU A 20 -4.48 7.14 7.90
C LEU A 20 -3.33 6.74 6.96
N GLY A 21 -2.10 6.76 7.45
CA GLY A 21 -0.95 6.25 6.72
C GLY A 21 -1.02 4.75 6.47
N PHE A 22 -1.77 3.99 7.27
CA PHE A 22 -1.92 2.55 7.11
C PHE A 22 -2.97 2.18 6.07
N TYR A 23 -2.63 1.24 5.19
CA TYR A 23 -3.58 0.69 4.24
C TYR A 23 -4.69 -0.09 4.97
N GLY A 24 -5.94 0.30 4.72
CA GLY A 24 -7.12 -0.28 5.36
C GLY A 24 -7.70 0.57 6.49
N ILE A 25 -6.98 1.60 6.96
CA ILE A 25 -7.48 2.51 8.00
C ILE A 25 -7.94 3.82 7.35
N GLY A 26 -9.25 4.07 7.40
CA GLY A 26 -9.87 5.34 7.02
C GLY A 26 -10.16 6.24 8.22
N ARG A 27 -10.70 7.44 7.96
CA ARG A 27 -11.02 8.45 9.00
C ARG A 27 -11.91 7.90 10.11
N ALA A 28 -13.02 7.27 9.74
CA ALA A 28 -13.97 6.72 10.71
C ALA A 28 -13.37 5.59 11.57
N VAL A 29 -12.45 4.80 11.02
CA VAL A 29 -11.78 3.72 11.76
C VAL A 29 -10.75 4.30 12.71
N ALA A 30 -9.95 5.28 12.25
CA ALA A 30 -8.99 5.99 13.09
C ALA A 30 -9.69 6.69 14.28
N GLU A 31 -10.84 7.33 14.06
CA GLU A 31 -11.65 7.93 15.12
C GLU A 31 -12.14 6.90 16.13
N LYS A 32 -12.61 5.73 15.67
CA LYS A 32 -13.01 4.63 16.55
C LYS A 32 -11.84 4.09 17.38
N ILE A 33 -10.65 4.00 16.79
CA ILE A 33 -9.43 3.57 17.48
C ILE A 33 -9.07 4.59 18.57
N CYS A 34 -9.04 5.88 18.24
CA CYS A 34 -8.75 6.94 19.21
C CYS A 34 -9.77 6.97 20.34
N ALA A 35 -11.07 6.86 20.03
CA ALA A 35 -12.13 6.81 21.03
C ALA A 35 -11.98 5.60 21.97
N ARG A 36 -11.65 4.42 21.42
CA ARG A 36 -11.47 3.19 22.21
C ARG A 36 -10.28 3.27 23.17
N LEU A 37 -9.20 3.95 22.76
CA LEU A 37 -8.00 4.14 23.57
C LEU A 37 -8.03 5.43 24.40
N SER A 38 -9.15 6.17 24.36
CA SER A 38 -9.32 7.47 25.03
C SER A 38 -8.24 8.50 24.66
N PHE A 39 -7.81 8.49 23.40
CA PHE A 39 -6.91 9.52 22.87
C PHE A 39 -7.69 10.77 22.49
N HIS A 40 -7.17 11.92 22.91
CA HIS A 40 -7.73 13.22 22.55
C HIS A 40 -7.34 13.59 21.10
N ASP A 41 -8.17 14.40 20.42
CA ASP A 41 -8.04 14.67 18.98
C ASP A 41 -6.74 15.41 18.59
N THR A 42 -6.19 16.22 19.49
CA THR A 42 -4.94 16.97 19.25
C THR A 42 -3.66 16.20 19.61
N LEU A 43 -3.80 14.99 20.17
CA LEU A 43 -2.66 14.20 20.68
C LEU A 43 -1.69 13.89 19.56
N LYS A 44 -0.42 14.27 19.73
CA LYS A 44 0.63 13.96 18.76
C LYS A 44 1.23 12.59 19.02
N VAL A 45 1.76 11.97 17.96
CA VAL A 45 2.39 10.65 18.06
C VAL A 45 3.59 10.67 19.02
N LYS A 46 4.35 11.76 19.04
CA LYS A 46 5.48 11.94 19.97
C LYS A 46 5.09 12.02 21.45
N GLU A 47 3.83 12.32 21.75
CA GLU A 47 3.32 12.50 23.12
C GLU A 47 2.74 11.19 23.69
N LEU A 48 2.69 10.12 22.88
CA LEU A 48 2.20 8.83 23.33
C LEU A 48 3.18 8.20 24.32
N THR A 49 2.64 7.71 25.42
CA THR A 49 3.40 6.89 26.38
C THR A 49 3.61 5.47 25.83
N ASP A 50 4.64 4.77 26.33
CA ASP A 50 4.94 3.41 25.88
C ASP A 50 3.76 2.44 26.08
N GLY A 51 3.05 2.54 27.21
CA GLY A 51 1.86 1.71 27.46
C GLY A 51 0.71 1.97 26.47
N GLN A 52 0.53 3.23 26.05
CA GLN A 52 -0.44 3.59 25.01
C GLN A 52 -0.01 3.08 23.63
N LEU A 53 1.30 3.11 23.33
CA LEU A 53 1.85 2.54 22.10
C LEU A 53 1.67 1.02 22.05
N THR A 54 1.88 0.31 23.16
CA THR A 54 1.63 -1.13 23.25
C THR A 54 0.15 -1.44 23.04
N SER A 55 -0.74 -0.70 23.71
CA SER A 55 -2.19 -0.87 23.58
C SER A 55 -2.67 -0.62 22.15
N LEU A 56 -2.17 0.44 21.51
CA LEU A 56 -2.44 0.75 20.11
C LEU A 56 -1.93 -0.36 19.19
N SER A 57 -0.72 -0.85 19.41
CA SER A 57 -0.12 -1.92 18.61
C SER A 57 -0.92 -3.23 18.73
N GLN A 58 -1.35 -3.60 19.94
CA GLN A 58 -2.17 -4.78 20.17
C GLN A 58 -3.53 -4.67 19.45
N LEU A 59 -4.17 -3.49 19.52
CA LEU A 59 -5.45 -3.27 18.83
C LEU A 59 -5.29 -3.38 17.32
N LEU A 60 -4.23 -2.78 16.76
CA LEU A 60 -3.96 -2.81 15.32
C LEU A 60 -3.61 -4.22 14.81
N SER A 61 -2.88 -5.02 15.59
CA SER A 61 -2.56 -6.42 15.26
C SER A 61 -3.79 -7.31 15.10
N ASN A 62 -4.89 -6.99 15.80
CA ASN A 62 -6.14 -7.75 15.70
C ASN A 62 -6.97 -7.38 14.46
N MET A 63 -6.59 -6.34 13.72
CA MET A 63 -7.32 -5.86 12.55
C MET A 63 -6.70 -6.39 11.25
N THR A 64 -7.53 -6.63 10.23
CA THR A 64 -7.05 -6.99 8.89
C THR A 64 -6.58 -5.73 8.14
N ILE A 65 -5.32 -5.36 8.33
CA ILE A 65 -4.69 -4.17 7.74
C ILE A 65 -3.49 -4.52 6.86
N GLU A 66 -3.01 -3.54 6.10
CA GLU A 66 -1.78 -3.61 5.30
C GLU A 66 -1.67 -4.84 4.39
N GLY A 67 -0.73 -5.75 4.68
CA GLY A 67 -0.40 -6.89 3.84
C GLY A 67 -1.56 -7.85 3.70
N ASP A 68 -2.28 -8.12 4.78
CA ASP A 68 -3.35 -9.11 4.78
C ASP A 68 -4.56 -8.62 3.98
N LEU A 69 -4.90 -7.33 4.11
CA LEU A 69 -5.97 -6.74 3.30
C LEU A 69 -5.59 -6.70 1.81
N LYS A 70 -4.30 -6.44 1.47
CA LYS A 70 -3.79 -6.50 0.09
C LYS A 70 -3.88 -7.91 -0.48
N ARG A 71 -3.46 -8.93 0.30
CA ARG A 71 -3.55 -10.34 -0.07
C ARG A 71 -4.98 -10.78 -0.31
N GLN A 72 -5.92 -10.42 0.58
CA GLN A 72 -7.34 -10.72 0.41
C GLN A 72 -7.90 -10.10 -0.87
N ARG A 73 -7.57 -8.84 -1.16
CA ARG A 73 -7.97 -8.17 -2.41
C ARG A 73 -7.44 -8.92 -3.63
N ASP A 74 -6.16 -9.28 -3.64
CA ASP A 74 -5.53 -9.93 -4.79
C ASP A 74 -6.04 -11.37 -4.97
N ALA A 75 -6.30 -12.09 -3.87
CA ALA A 75 -6.96 -13.40 -3.89
C ALA A 75 -8.37 -13.31 -4.49
N ASN A 76 -9.15 -12.27 -4.16
CA ASN A 76 -10.47 -12.05 -4.74
C ASN A 76 -10.40 -11.80 -6.26
N ILE A 77 -9.43 -11.01 -6.73
CA ILE A 77 -9.23 -10.77 -8.17
C ILE A 77 -8.79 -12.05 -8.88
N SER A 78 -7.86 -12.80 -8.29
CA SER A 78 -7.39 -14.08 -8.79
C SER A 78 -8.56 -15.07 -8.93
N ARG A 79 -9.41 -15.17 -7.90
CA ARG A 79 -10.63 -16.00 -7.91
C ARG A 79 -11.54 -15.64 -9.10
N PHE A 80 -11.80 -14.36 -9.34
CA PHE A 80 -12.62 -13.93 -10.48
C PHE A 80 -12.02 -14.31 -11.83
N TYR A 81 -10.69 -14.33 -11.94
CA TYR A 81 -9.99 -14.74 -13.15
C TYR A 81 -10.00 -16.25 -13.35
N THR A 82 -9.76 -17.05 -12.30
CA THR A 82 -9.79 -18.52 -12.35
C THR A 82 -11.15 -19.04 -12.79
N ILE A 83 -12.23 -18.45 -12.28
CA ILE A 83 -13.62 -18.77 -12.67
C ILE A 83 -13.96 -18.29 -14.10
N ARG A 84 -13.09 -17.49 -14.74
CA ARG A 84 -13.31 -16.86 -16.05
C ARG A 84 -14.54 -15.94 -16.10
N SER A 85 -14.86 -15.31 -14.96
CA SER A 85 -15.92 -14.31 -14.92
C SER A 85 -15.57 -13.07 -15.77
N TYR A 86 -16.59 -12.35 -16.25
CA TYR A 86 -16.39 -11.09 -16.98
C TYR A 86 -15.43 -10.14 -16.25
N ARG A 87 -15.62 -9.95 -14.94
CA ARG A 87 -14.77 -9.06 -14.12
C ARG A 87 -13.30 -9.50 -14.13
N GLY A 88 -13.05 -10.80 -14.00
CA GLY A 88 -11.71 -11.37 -14.04
C GLY A 88 -11.00 -11.14 -15.36
N LEU A 89 -11.69 -11.36 -16.48
CA LEU A 89 -11.16 -11.10 -17.83
C LEU A 89 -10.85 -9.61 -18.05
N ARG A 90 -11.70 -8.70 -17.53
CA ARG A 90 -11.46 -7.25 -17.60
C ARG A 90 -10.24 -6.83 -16.77
N HIS A 91 -10.05 -7.42 -15.59
CA HIS A 91 -8.85 -7.20 -14.78
C HIS A 91 -7.58 -7.68 -15.50
N ALA A 92 -7.61 -8.83 -16.16
CA ALA A 92 -6.50 -9.36 -16.94
C ALA A 92 -6.16 -8.48 -18.16
N ALA A 93 -7.19 -8.01 -18.89
CA ALA A 93 -7.03 -7.16 -20.05
C ALA A 93 -6.72 -5.68 -19.72
N GLY A 94 -6.66 -5.31 -18.44
CA GLY A 94 -6.43 -3.93 -18.01
C GLY A 94 -7.59 -2.98 -18.36
N LEU A 95 -8.81 -3.47 -18.51
CA LEU A 95 -9.96 -2.65 -18.91
C LEU A 95 -10.86 -2.32 -17.72
N PRO A 96 -11.73 -1.30 -17.85
CA PRO A 96 -12.77 -1.02 -16.87
C PRO A 96 -13.67 -2.23 -16.58
N VAL A 97 -14.01 -2.41 -15.30
CA VAL A 97 -14.68 -3.62 -14.79
C VAL A 97 -16.18 -3.39 -14.57
N HIS A 98 -16.62 -2.14 -14.38
CA HIS A 98 -18.00 -1.78 -14.03
C HIS A 98 -18.82 -1.32 -15.25
N GLY A 99 -18.63 -1.94 -16.43
CA GLY A 99 -19.40 -1.62 -17.64
C GLY A 99 -19.14 -0.24 -18.25
N GLN A 100 -18.05 0.43 -17.85
CA GLN A 100 -17.70 1.75 -18.39
C GLN A 100 -17.26 1.67 -19.86
N ASN A 101 -17.55 2.73 -20.63
CA ASN A 101 -17.15 2.84 -22.04
C ASN A 101 -15.62 2.85 -22.19
N THR A 102 -15.10 2.13 -23.19
CA THR A 102 -13.65 2.02 -23.48
C THR A 102 -13.20 2.72 -24.75
N ARG A 103 -14.12 3.29 -25.54
CA ARG A 103 -13.81 3.94 -26.83
C ARG A 103 -12.96 5.21 -26.66
N THR A 104 -13.33 6.07 -25.70
CA THR A 104 -12.67 7.36 -25.49
C THR A 104 -11.71 7.33 -24.30
N ASN A 105 -12.24 7.06 -23.10
CA ASN A 105 -11.52 7.24 -21.84
C ASN A 105 -11.43 5.93 -21.04
N ALA A 106 -10.24 5.34 -21.01
CA ALA A 106 -9.94 4.16 -20.17
C ALA A 106 -8.49 4.16 -19.63
N LYS A 107 -7.80 5.31 -19.68
CA LYS A 107 -6.35 5.41 -19.39
C LYS A 107 -5.97 4.94 -17.99
N THR A 108 -6.73 5.35 -16.97
CA THR A 108 -6.48 4.97 -15.57
C THR A 108 -6.66 3.47 -15.34
N ALA A 109 -7.73 2.87 -15.90
CA ALA A 109 -7.96 1.44 -15.84
C ALA A 109 -6.82 0.67 -16.53
N LYS A 110 -6.43 1.07 -17.75
CA LYS A 110 -5.30 0.45 -18.49
C LYS A 110 -3.98 0.51 -17.71
N LYS A 111 -3.76 1.56 -16.94
CA LYS A 111 -2.56 1.71 -16.11
C LYS A 111 -2.60 0.84 -14.84
N LEU A 112 -3.74 0.80 -14.16
CA LEU A 112 -3.85 0.27 -12.79
C LEU A 112 -4.50 -1.10 -12.67
N ASN A 113 -5.36 -1.50 -13.61
CA ASN A 113 -6.03 -2.81 -13.60
C ASN A 113 -5.08 -3.89 -14.10
N ARG A 114 -4.83 -4.88 -13.24
CA ARG A 114 -3.99 -6.06 -13.46
C ARG A 114 -4.51 -7.17 -12.55
N LEU A 115 -4.11 -8.42 -12.81
CA LEU A 115 -4.41 -9.55 -11.92
C LEU A 115 -3.78 -9.35 -10.54
N GLN A 116 -2.50 -8.98 -10.50
CA GLN A 116 -1.83 -8.51 -9.31
C GLN A 116 -1.78 -6.99 -9.32
N ARG A 117 -2.47 -6.34 -8.39
CA ARG A 117 -2.50 -4.89 -8.30
C ARG A 117 -1.17 -4.38 -7.77
N ARG A 118 -0.66 -3.30 -8.36
CA ARG A 118 0.56 -2.65 -7.87
C ARG A 118 0.34 -2.18 -6.43
N THR A 119 1.15 -2.66 -5.50
CA THR A 119 1.13 -2.19 -4.12
C THR A 119 1.69 -0.76 -4.09
N TYR A 120 0.86 0.21 -3.71
CA TYR A 120 1.40 1.46 -3.19
C TYR A 120 1.95 1.12 -1.79
N SER A 121 3.28 1.12 -1.67
CA SER A 121 3.90 1.03 -0.36
C SER A 121 3.56 2.30 0.40
N THR A 122 3.12 2.17 1.65
CA THR A 122 2.89 3.29 2.57
C THR A 122 4.21 3.88 3.07
N ASN A 123 5.35 3.28 2.70
CA ASN A 123 6.67 3.87 2.90
C ASN A 123 6.89 5.07 1.96
N PRO A 124 7.16 6.28 2.47
CA PRO A 124 7.67 7.39 1.66
C PRO A 124 9.14 7.20 1.26
N ILE A 125 9.75 6.05 1.54
CA ILE A 125 11.08 5.68 1.02
C ILE A 125 10.88 4.53 0.04
N GLY A 126 10.15 4.82 -1.03
CA GLY A 126 10.54 4.28 -2.31
C GLY A 126 11.71 5.13 -2.78
N THR A 127 12.93 4.67 -2.53
CA THR A 127 13.96 4.90 -3.54
C THR A 127 13.30 4.46 -4.85
N LEU A 128 12.96 5.44 -5.68
CA LEU A 128 12.74 5.23 -7.10
C LEU A 128 14.07 4.67 -7.60
N GLY A 129 14.24 3.36 -7.44
CA GLY A 129 15.35 2.64 -7.99
C GLY A 129 15.30 2.90 -9.48
N TRP A 130 16.26 3.69 -9.95
CA TRP A 130 16.63 3.89 -11.35
C TRP A 130 16.98 2.56 -12.05
N ASN A 131 16.88 1.42 -11.37
CA ASN A 131 17.06 0.06 -11.89
C ASN A 131 15.87 -0.45 -12.70
N ARG A 132 15.18 0.44 -13.43
CA ARG A 132 14.27 0.07 -14.52
C ARG A 132 14.69 0.68 -15.85
N VAL A 133 15.95 1.12 -15.96
CA VAL A 133 16.60 1.42 -17.23
C VAL A 133 17.65 0.34 -17.50
N LEU A 134 17.25 -0.61 -18.33
CA LEU A 134 18.03 -1.45 -19.26
C LEU A 134 19.41 -1.99 -18.78
N PRO A 135 19.59 -3.31 -18.64
CA PRO A 135 20.91 -3.92 -18.52
C PRO A 135 21.58 -3.98 -19.89
N THR A 136 22.19 -2.89 -20.35
CA THR A 136 23.02 -2.92 -21.57
C THR A 136 24.34 -2.16 -21.46
N ALA A 137 24.45 -1.12 -20.61
CA ALA A 137 25.68 -0.32 -20.57
C ALA A 137 26.81 -0.89 -19.69
N VAL A 138 26.49 -1.60 -18.60
CA VAL A 138 27.51 -2.11 -17.66
C VAL A 138 28.28 -3.32 -18.24
N SER A 139 27.64 -4.15 -19.08
CA SER A 139 28.32 -5.31 -19.67
C SER A 139 29.36 -4.94 -20.73
N ILE A 140 29.18 -3.81 -21.44
CA ILE A 140 30.10 -3.37 -22.50
C ILE A 140 31.39 -2.82 -21.89
N LEU A 141 31.31 -2.08 -20.79
CA LEU A 141 32.48 -1.53 -20.09
C LEU A 141 33.29 -2.59 -19.33
N GLN A 142 32.65 -3.69 -18.90
CA GLN A 142 33.38 -4.81 -18.28
C GLN A 142 34.18 -5.63 -19.32
N LYS A 143 33.74 -5.63 -20.59
CA LYS A 143 34.40 -6.36 -21.68
C LYS A 143 35.63 -5.64 -22.24
N ILE A 144 35.78 -4.34 -22.00
CA ILE A 144 36.96 -3.54 -22.41
C ILE A 144 38.09 -3.65 -21.36
N LYS A 145 37.79 -3.95 -20.09
CA LYS A 145 38.80 -4.07 -19.02
C LYS A 145 39.52 -5.43 -18.94
N ASN A 146 39.11 -6.42 -19.72
CA ASN A 146 39.76 -7.74 -19.79
C ASN A 146 40.48 -7.97 -21.13
N ILE A 147 41.06 -6.91 -21.70
CA ILE A 147 42.02 -7.03 -22.80
C ILE A 147 43.40 -6.81 -22.20
N HIS A 148 44.03 -7.92 -21.82
CA HIS A 148 45.48 -8.10 -21.71
C HIS A 148 45.85 -9.24 -22.65
#